data_AF-A0A7Y6NH06-F1
#
_entry.id   AF-A0A7Y6NH06-F1
#
_cell.length_a   1.000
_cell.length_b   1.000
_cell.length_c   1.000
_cell.angle_alpha   90.00
_cell.angle_beta   90.00
_cell.angle_gamma   90.00
#
_symmetry.space_group_name_H-M   'P 1'
#
loop_
_entity.id
_entity.type
_entity.pdbx_description
1 polymer ?
#
loop_
_entity_poly.entity_id
_entity_poly.type
_entity_poly.pdbx_seq_one_letter_code
_entity_poly.pdbx_strand_id
1 'polypeptide(L)'
;MSQELEALKRKADTLGVTYSPNIGVETLRARINEKLEGSDETAEAVAAEPVAAPSLNKAQRHRQLRKDATKMVRCRITCMNPSKQDVPGEIIAVSNSVIGVIKHFVPFGEVTDNGWHIPQIIYDEIKERKCTIMRKKRDSKGSLDTHEPVQIREFAIEVLPALTETELKELAQRQAMASGTAAAVV
;
A
#
# COMPACT_ATOMS: atom_id res chain seq x y z
N MET A 1 -29.88 48.25 12.06
CA MET A 1 -28.51 48.08 12.60
C MET A 1 -28.32 46.61 13.01
N SER A 2 -28.17 45.67 12.06
CA SER A 2 -27.93 44.24 12.41
C SER A 2 -27.82 43.23 11.24
N GLN A 3 -28.39 43.49 10.06
CA GLN A 3 -28.47 42.46 8.99
C GLN A 3 -27.10 41.98 8.47
N GLU A 4 -26.12 42.88 8.36
CA GLU A 4 -24.77 42.54 7.86
C GLU A 4 -23.99 41.65 8.83
N LEU A 5 -24.11 41.90 10.14
CA LEU A 5 -23.46 41.12 11.18
C LEU A 5 -24.07 39.71 11.26
N GLU A 6 -25.39 39.59 11.13
CA GLU A 6 -26.08 38.31 11.10
C GLU A 6 -25.70 37.47 9.86
N ALA A 7 -25.54 38.10 8.70
CA ALA A 7 -25.07 37.44 7.49
C ALA A 7 -23.62 36.91 7.64
N LEU A 8 -22.74 37.67 8.30
CA LEU A 8 -21.37 37.26 8.58
C LEU A 8 -21.30 36.12 9.61
N LYS A 9 -22.17 36.10 10.62
CA LYS A 9 -22.27 35.00 11.59
C LYS A 9 -22.66 33.69 10.90
N ARG A 10 -23.67 33.70 10.03
CA ARG A 10 -24.07 32.51 9.25
C ARG A 10 -22.94 31.99 8.36
N LYS A 11 -22.17 32.90 7.73
CA LYS A 11 -20.97 32.53 6.96
C LYS A 11 -19.88 31.94 7.84
N ALA A 12 -19.62 32.53 9.02
CA ALA A 12 -18.67 32.00 10.00
C ALA A 12 -19.08 30.61 10.52
N ASP A 13 -20.36 30.38 10.79
CA ASP A 13 -20.89 29.09 11.23
C ASP A 13 -20.73 28.01 10.14
N THR A 14 -20.91 28.39 8.87
CA THR A 14 -20.71 27.49 7.72
C THR A 14 -19.23 27.12 7.54
N LEU A 15 -18.33 28.07 7.82
CA LEU A 15 -16.88 27.92 7.71
C LEU A 15 -16.21 27.40 9.01
N GLY A 16 -17.00 27.17 10.07
CA GLY A 16 -16.51 26.68 11.37
C GLY A 16 -15.64 27.67 12.14
N VAL A 17 -15.77 28.98 11.89
CA VAL A 17 -14.98 30.03 12.56
C VAL A 17 -15.61 30.38 13.90
N THR A 18 -14.90 30.15 15.01
CA THR A 18 -15.38 30.50 16.36
C THR A 18 -15.29 32.02 16.61
N TYR A 19 -16.38 32.63 17.07
CA TYR A 19 -16.45 34.08 17.38
C TYR A 19 -17.12 34.36 18.73
N SER A 20 -16.81 35.52 19.31
CA SER A 20 -17.43 36.00 20.56
C SER A 20 -18.83 36.58 20.27
N PRO A 21 -19.82 36.42 21.17
CA PRO A 21 -21.18 36.93 20.98
C PRO A 21 -21.25 38.43 20.62
N ASN A 22 -20.31 39.23 21.14
CA ASN A 22 -20.22 40.69 20.97
C ASN A 22 -19.10 41.14 20.00
N ILE A 23 -18.71 40.29 19.05
CA ILE A 23 -17.67 40.61 18.06
C ILE A 23 -18.09 41.74 17.11
N GLY A 24 -17.15 42.61 16.75
CA GLY A 24 -17.35 43.67 15.76
C GLY A 24 -17.33 43.16 14.32
N VAL A 25 -18.01 43.88 13.41
CA VAL A 25 -18.16 43.52 11.98
C VAL A 25 -16.81 43.35 11.28
N GLU A 26 -15.86 44.27 11.52
CA GLU A 26 -14.53 44.25 10.89
C GLU A 26 -13.69 43.05 11.34
N THR A 27 -13.70 42.76 12.65
CA THR A 27 -12.96 41.61 13.21
C THR A 27 -13.52 40.27 12.76
N LEU A 28 -14.84 40.15 12.58
CA LEU A 28 -15.46 38.91 12.09
C LEU A 28 -15.15 38.70 10.60
N ARG A 29 -15.15 39.77 9.81
CA ARG A 29 -14.79 39.73 8.38
C ARG A 29 -13.33 39.34 8.16
N ALA A 30 -12.41 39.88 8.97
CA ALA A 30 -10.99 39.53 8.91
C ALA A 30 -10.75 38.03 9.15
N ARG A 31 -11.38 37.45 10.19
CA ARG A 31 -11.24 36.02 10.53
C ARG A 31 -11.83 35.08 9.47
N ILE A 32 -12.94 35.49 8.85
CA ILE A 32 -13.56 34.73 7.76
C ILE A 32 -12.62 34.73 6.54
N ASN A 33 -12.01 35.88 6.21
CA ASN A 33 -11.09 35.99 5.08
C ASN A 33 -9.81 35.20 5.33
N GLU A 34 -9.23 35.29 6.54
CA GLU A 34 -8.06 34.51 6.94
C GLU A 34 -8.30 32.99 6.82
N LYS A 35 -9.52 32.52 7.16
CA LYS A 35 -9.87 31.11 6.99
C LYS A 35 -10.10 30.71 5.53
N LEU A 36 -10.62 31.63 4.71
CA LEU A 36 -10.81 31.42 3.27
C LEU A 36 -9.46 31.38 2.54
N GLU A 37 -8.60 32.36 2.80
CA GLU A 37 -7.26 32.50 2.23
C GLU A 37 -6.34 31.38 2.73
N GLY A 38 -6.43 31.00 4.00
CA GLY A 38 -5.69 29.86 4.56
C GLY A 38 -6.17 28.48 4.09
N SER A 39 -7.30 28.39 3.38
CA SER A 39 -7.80 27.12 2.83
C SER A 39 -7.27 26.82 1.41
N ASP A 40 -6.72 27.81 0.69
CA ASP A 40 -6.17 27.63 -0.66
C ASP A 40 -4.65 27.38 -0.69
N GLU A 41 -3.92 27.64 0.41
CA GLU A 41 -2.46 27.39 0.50
C GLU A 41 -2.06 26.15 1.33
N THR A 42 -3.01 25.26 1.64
CA THR A 42 -2.71 24.00 2.38
C THR A 42 -3.06 22.74 1.58
N ALA A 43 -2.73 22.72 0.29
CA ALA A 43 -2.81 21.50 -0.55
C ALA A 43 -1.46 20.76 -0.68
N GLU A 44 -0.34 21.32 -0.22
CA GLU A 44 0.95 20.63 -0.17
C GLU A 44 1.63 20.88 1.17
N ALA A 45 2.06 19.80 1.82
CA ALA A 45 2.74 19.72 3.12
C ALA A 45 1.86 19.61 4.38
N VAL A 46 1.27 18.43 4.59
CA VAL A 46 1.07 17.89 5.95
C VAL A 46 2.15 16.82 6.17
N ALA A 47 3.31 17.29 6.61
CA ALA A 47 4.27 16.47 7.30
C ALA A 47 3.56 15.81 8.50
N ALA A 48 3.70 14.50 8.59
CA ALA A 48 3.07 13.65 9.58
C ALA A 48 3.60 13.97 10.99
N GLU A 49 2.86 14.77 11.74
CA GLU A 49 2.85 14.66 13.20
C GLU A 49 1.91 13.52 13.60
N PRO A 50 2.28 12.69 14.59
CA PRO A 50 1.55 11.48 14.91
C PRO A 50 0.27 11.88 15.65
N VAL A 51 -0.85 11.90 14.92
CA VAL A 51 -2.17 11.80 15.54
C VAL A 51 -2.17 10.52 16.38
N ALA A 52 -2.15 10.71 17.70
CA ALA A 52 -2.30 9.66 18.68
C ALA A 52 -3.53 8.84 18.27
N ALA A 53 -3.26 7.61 17.80
CA ALA A 53 -4.31 6.69 17.39
C ALA A 53 -5.35 6.61 18.51
N PRO A 54 -6.66 6.65 18.21
CA PRO A 54 -7.66 6.33 19.21
C PRO A 54 -7.22 5.01 19.84
N SER A 55 -7.26 4.89 21.17
CA SER A 55 -6.82 3.69 21.87
C SER A 55 -7.72 2.51 21.48
N LEU A 56 -7.43 1.93 20.32
CA LEU A 56 -8.22 0.87 19.71
C LEU A 56 -8.14 -0.32 20.64
N ASN A 57 -9.30 -0.86 20.96
CA ASN A 57 -9.41 -2.08 21.73
C ASN A 57 -8.55 -3.18 21.05
N LYS A 58 -7.93 -4.09 21.81
CA LYS A 58 -7.02 -5.14 21.29
C LYS A 58 -7.64 -5.89 20.10
N ALA A 59 -8.95 -6.16 20.15
CA ALA A 59 -9.69 -6.77 19.05
C ALA A 59 -9.73 -5.89 17.77
N GLN A 60 -9.91 -4.59 17.90
CA GLN A 60 -9.90 -3.65 16.78
C GLN A 60 -8.51 -3.53 16.15
N ARG A 61 -7.44 -3.53 16.96
CA ARG A 61 -6.05 -3.57 16.48
C ARG A 61 -5.76 -4.85 15.68
N HIS A 62 -6.16 -6.02 16.20
CA HIS A 62 -5.98 -7.28 15.47
C HIS A 62 -6.74 -7.29 14.14
N ARG A 63 -7.94 -6.69 14.09
CA ARG A 63 -8.72 -6.57 12.86
C ARG A 63 -8.02 -5.67 11.83
N GLN A 64 -7.42 -4.58 12.26
CA GLN A 64 -6.64 -3.70 11.38
C GLN A 64 -5.40 -4.42 10.85
N LEU A 65 -4.60 -5.03 11.73
CA LEU A 65 -3.42 -5.82 11.33
C LEU A 65 -3.77 -6.92 10.33
N ARG A 66 -4.91 -7.60 10.50
CA ARG A 66 -5.40 -8.57 9.52
C ARG A 66 -5.71 -7.91 8.18
N LYS A 67 -6.45 -6.80 8.18
CA LYS A 67 -6.79 -6.08 6.94
C LYS A 67 -5.53 -5.63 6.20
N ASP A 68 -4.57 -5.06 6.91
CA ASP A 68 -3.32 -4.56 6.36
C ASP A 68 -2.49 -5.71 5.77
N ALA A 69 -2.36 -6.83 6.50
CA ALA A 69 -1.65 -8.02 6.04
C ALA A 69 -2.30 -8.71 4.83
N THR A 70 -3.64 -8.67 4.75
CA THR A 70 -4.40 -9.26 3.62
C THR A 70 -4.59 -8.30 2.44
N LYS A 71 -4.05 -7.07 2.52
CA LYS A 71 -4.12 -6.12 1.41
C LYS A 71 -3.44 -6.71 0.18
N MET A 72 -4.11 -6.68 -0.96
CA MET A 72 -3.58 -7.23 -2.20
C MET A 72 -2.62 -6.22 -2.85
N VAL A 73 -1.42 -6.68 -3.15
CA VAL A 73 -0.38 -5.91 -3.86
C VAL A 73 -0.18 -6.54 -5.22
N ARG A 74 -0.24 -5.71 -6.27
CA ARG A 74 0.07 -6.12 -7.64
C ARG A 74 1.58 -6.03 -7.85
N CYS A 75 2.22 -7.14 -8.15
CA CYS A 75 3.67 -7.21 -8.31
C CYS A 75 4.08 -8.16 -9.45
N ARG A 76 5.24 -7.86 -10.01
CA ARG A 76 6.00 -8.74 -10.91
C ARG A 76 7.17 -9.34 -10.13
N ILE A 77 7.37 -10.65 -10.26
CA ILE A 77 8.34 -11.39 -9.44
C ILE A 77 9.27 -12.21 -10.33
N THR A 78 10.56 -11.96 -10.17
CA THR A 78 11.63 -12.71 -10.84
C THR A 78 12.48 -13.43 -9.81
N CYS A 79 12.65 -14.74 -9.96
CA CYS A 79 13.52 -15.55 -9.11
C CYS A 79 14.98 -15.34 -9.51
N MET A 80 15.82 -14.86 -8.58
CA MET A 80 17.26 -14.66 -8.77
C MET A 80 18.09 -15.83 -8.21
N ASN A 81 17.43 -16.87 -7.71
CA ASN A 81 18.08 -18.05 -7.16
C ASN A 81 18.44 -19.05 -8.27
N PRO A 82 19.74 -19.30 -8.55
CA PRO A 82 20.14 -20.22 -9.60
C PRO A 82 19.61 -21.66 -9.38
N SER A 83 19.44 -22.08 -8.12
CA SER A 83 18.97 -23.43 -7.80
C SER A 83 17.47 -23.63 -8.05
N LYS A 84 16.70 -22.54 -8.21
CA LYS A 84 15.24 -22.58 -8.41
C LYS A 84 14.82 -21.95 -9.74
N GLN A 85 15.75 -21.88 -10.71
CA GLN A 85 15.49 -21.22 -11.99
C GLN A 85 14.43 -21.96 -12.83
N ASP A 86 14.41 -23.29 -12.77
CA ASP A 86 13.46 -24.12 -13.53
C ASP A 86 12.09 -24.25 -12.85
N VAL A 87 11.92 -23.70 -11.65
CA VAL A 87 10.69 -23.86 -10.87
C VAL A 87 9.70 -22.74 -11.25
N PRO A 88 8.46 -23.08 -11.69
CA PRO A 88 7.50 -22.08 -12.17
C PRO A 88 6.92 -21.19 -11.06
N GLY A 89 7.03 -21.61 -9.79
CA GLY A 89 6.51 -20.87 -8.65
C GLY A 89 6.69 -21.63 -7.33
N GLU A 90 6.48 -20.94 -6.21
CA GLU A 90 6.58 -21.50 -4.86
C GLU A 90 5.28 -21.25 -4.09
N ILE A 91 4.84 -22.24 -3.30
CA ILE A 91 3.79 -22.03 -2.30
C ILE A 91 4.45 -21.42 -1.06
N ILE A 92 4.16 -20.17 -0.78
CA ILE A 92 4.68 -19.47 0.39
C ILE A 92 3.63 -19.50 1.49
N ALA A 93 4.02 -20.00 2.66
CA ALA A 93 3.19 -20.07 3.84
C ALA A 93 3.80 -19.19 4.93
N VAL A 94 3.09 -18.13 5.32
CA VAL A 94 3.47 -17.27 6.44
C VAL A 94 2.42 -17.41 7.54
N SER A 95 2.87 -17.58 8.77
CA SER A 95 2.00 -17.78 9.92
C SER A 95 2.33 -16.84 11.07
N ASN A 96 1.32 -16.21 11.64
CA ASN A 96 1.44 -15.43 12.86
C ASN A 96 0.22 -15.68 13.76
N SER A 97 0.41 -15.66 15.08
CA SER A 97 -0.64 -15.76 16.10
C SER A 97 -1.84 -14.82 15.89
N VAL A 98 -1.59 -13.60 15.39
CA VAL A 98 -2.65 -12.58 15.23
C VAL A 98 -3.45 -12.78 13.94
N ILE A 99 -2.76 -13.05 12.83
CA ILE A 99 -3.33 -13.07 11.48
C ILE A 99 -3.78 -14.48 11.09
N GLY A 100 -3.17 -15.51 11.66
CA GLY A 100 -3.35 -16.91 11.27
C GLY A 100 -2.29 -17.36 10.28
N VAL A 101 -2.61 -18.43 9.54
CA VAL A 101 -1.75 -19.00 8.49
C VAL A 101 -2.30 -18.57 7.14
N ILE A 102 -1.49 -17.88 6.34
CA ILE A 102 -1.81 -17.52 4.96
C ILE A 102 -0.87 -18.30 4.05
N LYS A 103 -1.45 -19.07 3.12
CA LYS A 103 -0.72 -19.83 2.11
C LYS A 103 -1.15 -19.31 0.75
N HIS A 104 -0.19 -18.90 -0.08
CA HIS A 104 -0.45 -18.43 -1.44
C HIS A 104 0.56 -19.02 -2.41
N PHE A 105 0.08 -19.44 -3.59
CA PHE A 105 0.98 -19.85 -4.66
C PHE A 105 1.48 -18.61 -5.41
N VAL A 106 2.79 -18.48 -5.49
CA VAL A 106 3.47 -17.34 -6.09
C VAL A 106 4.20 -17.83 -7.34
N PRO A 107 3.66 -17.56 -8.55
CA PRO A 107 4.36 -17.86 -9.79
C PRO A 107 5.54 -16.90 -9.99
N PHE A 108 6.55 -17.35 -10.74
CA PHE A 108 7.73 -16.57 -11.11
C PHE A 108 7.80 -16.36 -12.63
N GLY A 109 8.52 -15.33 -13.06
CA GLY A 109 8.83 -15.11 -14.48
C GLY A 109 7.66 -14.52 -15.27
N GLU A 110 7.53 -14.93 -16.55
CA GLU A 110 6.63 -14.33 -17.54
C GLU A 110 5.15 -14.35 -17.12
N VAL A 111 4.74 -15.32 -16.30
CA VAL A 111 3.36 -15.40 -15.78
C VAL A 111 3.00 -14.17 -14.94
N THR A 112 4.00 -13.51 -14.35
CA THR A 112 3.82 -12.31 -13.53
C THR A 112 3.94 -11.00 -14.30
N ASP A 113 4.17 -11.03 -15.62
CA ASP A 113 4.40 -9.80 -16.40
C ASP A 113 3.19 -8.87 -16.43
N ASN A 114 1.97 -9.44 -16.49
CA ASN A 114 0.72 -8.69 -16.43
C ASN A 114 0.33 -8.25 -15.00
N GLY A 115 1.21 -8.52 -14.02
CA GLY A 115 1.03 -8.21 -12.61
C GLY A 115 0.20 -9.26 -11.88
N TRP A 116 0.84 -9.94 -10.94
CA TRP A 116 0.20 -10.92 -10.07
C TRP A 116 -0.20 -10.29 -8.75
N HIS A 117 -1.35 -10.68 -8.18
CA HIS A 117 -1.82 -10.13 -6.91
C HIS A 117 -1.50 -11.08 -5.75
N ILE A 118 -0.84 -10.54 -4.73
CA ILE A 118 -0.36 -11.28 -3.57
C ILE A 118 -0.72 -10.51 -2.29
N PRO A 119 -1.05 -11.19 -1.17
CA PRO A 119 -1.22 -10.54 0.12
C PRO A 119 0.05 -9.82 0.59
N GLN A 120 -0.11 -8.66 1.23
CA GLN A 120 0.98 -7.84 1.77
C GLN A 120 1.96 -8.65 2.63
N ILE A 121 1.46 -9.52 3.51
CA ILE A 121 2.31 -10.35 4.37
C ILE A 121 3.24 -11.30 3.59
N ILE A 122 2.77 -11.81 2.44
CA ILE A 122 3.58 -12.67 1.57
C ILE A 122 4.57 -11.82 0.78
N TYR A 123 4.16 -10.63 0.33
CA TYR A 123 5.07 -9.66 -0.29
C TYR A 123 6.23 -9.29 0.64
N ASP A 124 5.95 -9.02 1.92
CA ASP A 124 6.95 -8.67 2.92
C ASP A 124 7.94 -9.83 3.13
N GLU A 125 7.45 -11.07 3.23
CA GLU A 125 8.28 -12.28 3.31
C GLU A 125 9.20 -12.45 2.09
N ILE A 126 8.66 -12.32 0.86
CA ILE A 126 9.43 -12.45 -0.39
C ILE A 126 10.52 -11.38 -0.45
N LYS A 127 10.21 -10.15 -0.01
CA LYS A 127 11.13 -9.02 -0.01
C LYS A 127 12.31 -9.23 0.93
N GLU A 128 12.10 -9.93 2.05
CA GLU A 128 13.12 -10.19 3.06
C GLU A 128 13.98 -11.43 2.74
N ARG A 129 13.45 -12.38 1.96
CA ARG A 129 14.16 -13.61 1.58
C ARG A 129 15.46 -13.34 0.83
N LYS A 130 16.51 -14.06 1.22
CA LYS A 130 17.85 -13.99 0.65
C LYS A 130 18.34 -15.39 0.25
N CYS A 131 19.03 -15.47 -0.87
CA CYS A 131 19.76 -16.66 -1.29
C CYS A 131 21.27 -16.42 -1.13
N THR A 132 22.01 -17.48 -0.82
CA THR A 132 23.48 -17.44 -0.79
C THR A 132 23.98 -17.93 -2.14
N ILE A 133 24.75 -17.10 -2.83
CA ILE A 133 25.41 -17.46 -4.09
C ILE A 133 26.93 -17.48 -3.89
N MET A 134 27.61 -18.43 -4.52
CA MET A 134 29.07 -18.51 -4.51
C MET A 134 29.64 -17.62 -5.60
N ARG A 135 30.20 -16.46 -5.24
CA ARG A 135 30.84 -15.55 -6.19
C ARG A 135 32.33 -15.84 -6.25
N LYS A 136 32.90 -15.91 -7.46
CA LYS A 136 34.35 -16.00 -7.65
C LYS A 136 34.98 -14.66 -7.31
N LYS A 137 35.94 -14.66 -6.39
CA LYS A 137 36.79 -13.50 -6.09
C LYS A 137 38.21 -13.81 -6.55
N ARG A 138 38.73 -12.94 -7.40
CA ARG A 138 40.13 -12.96 -7.80
C ARG A 138 40.96 -12.39 -6.65
N ASP A 139 41.89 -13.17 -6.14
CA ASP A 139 42.84 -12.70 -5.13
C ASP A 139 43.80 -11.65 -5.71
N SER A 140 44.35 -10.79 -4.87
CA SER A 140 45.23 -9.66 -5.23
C SER A 140 46.50 -10.09 -5.99
N LYS A 141 46.85 -11.38 -5.97
CA LYS A 141 48.00 -11.98 -6.67
C LYS A 141 47.62 -12.77 -7.93
N GLY A 142 46.36 -12.69 -8.37
CA GLY A 142 45.92 -13.10 -9.71
C GLY A 142 45.84 -14.60 -10.01
N SER A 143 46.09 -15.51 -9.06
CA SER A 143 46.26 -16.93 -9.39
C SER A 143 45.23 -17.90 -8.80
N LEU A 144 44.36 -17.49 -7.87
CA LEU A 144 43.33 -18.36 -7.30
C LEU A 144 41.97 -17.65 -7.25
N ASP A 145 40.99 -18.20 -7.96
CA ASP A 145 39.57 -17.83 -7.84
C ASP A 145 39.04 -18.49 -6.57
N THR A 146 39.00 -17.74 -5.47
CA THR A 146 38.35 -18.22 -4.24
C THR A 146 36.85 -17.99 -4.37
N HIS A 147 36.05 -19.00 -4.06
CA HIS A 147 34.59 -18.85 -4.00
C HIS A 147 34.19 -18.29 -2.64
N GLU A 148 33.64 -17.08 -2.61
CA GLU A 148 33.08 -16.48 -1.40
C GLU A 148 31.54 -16.58 -1.43
N PRO A 149 30.90 -17.03 -0.34
CA PRO A 149 29.45 -17.01 -0.22
C PRO A 149 28.97 -15.57 -0.03
N VAL A 150 28.11 -15.09 -0.94
CA VAL A 150 27.49 -13.76 -0.88
C VAL A 150 25.99 -13.93 -0.74
N GLN A 151 25.38 -13.22 0.22
CA GLN A 151 23.92 -13.19 0.36
C GLN A 151 23.33 -12.11 -0.55
N ILE A 152 22.45 -12.51 -1.47
CA ILE A 152 21.68 -11.62 -2.34
C ILE A 152 20.20 -11.86 -2.07
N ARG A 153 19.34 -10.90 -2.42
CA ARG A 153 17.88 -11.11 -2.36
C ARG A 153 17.49 -12.26 -3.27
N GLU A 154 16.61 -13.14 -2.79
CA GLU A 154 16.18 -14.31 -3.55
C GLU A 154 15.28 -13.91 -4.73
N PHE A 155 14.49 -12.86 -4.57
CA PHE A 155 13.54 -12.37 -5.55
C PHE A 155 13.77 -10.90 -5.89
N ALA A 156 13.66 -10.57 -7.17
CA ALA A 156 13.49 -9.20 -7.64
C ALA A 156 11.99 -8.91 -7.76
N ILE A 157 11.53 -7.84 -7.11
CA ILE A 157 10.11 -7.50 -7.04
C ILE A 157 9.92 -6.09 -7.58
N GLU A 158 9.02 -5.95 -8.55
CA GLU A 158 8.57 -4.67 -9.08
C GLU A 158 7.09 -4.49 -8.72
N VAL A 159 6.77 -3.40 -8.02
CA VAL A 159 5.39 -3.09 -7.62
C VAL A 159 4.73 -2.32 -8.76
N LEU A 160 3.65 -2.87 -9.29
CA LEU A 160 2.86 -2.26 -10.36
C LEU A 160 1.73 -1.42 -9.76
N PRO A 161 1.27 -0.37 -10.46
CA PRO A 161 0.11 0.39 -10.03
C PRO A 161 -1.14 -0.50 -9.98
N ALA A 162 -2.04 -0.13 -9.06
CA ALA A 162 -3.34 -0.79 -8.92
C ALA A 162 -4.16 -0.66 -10.21
N LEU A 163 -5.03 -1.63 -10.45
CA LEU A 163 -5.94 -1.63 -11.60
C LEU A 163 -6.85 -0.40 -11.56
N THR A 164 -7.00 0.24 -12.71
CA THR A 164 -7.95 1.34 -12.91
C THR A 164 -9.40 0.83 -12.87
N GLU A 165 -10.37 1.72 -12.65
CA GLU A 165 -11.79 1.35 -12.57
C GLU A 165 -12.30 0.66 -13.85
N THR A 166 -11.76 1.05 -15.01
CA THR A 166 -12.08 0.43 -16.31
C THR A 166 -11.55 -0.99 -16.40
N GLU A 167 -10.31 -1.22 -15.98
CA GLU A 167 -9.68 -2.55 -15.99
C GLU A 167 -10.34 -3.50 -14.96
N LEU A 168 -10.80 -2.96 -13.82
CA LEU A 168 -11.57 -3.72 -12.84
C LEU A 168 -12.92 -4.19 -13.40
N LYS A 169 -13.63 -3.34 -14.15
CA LYS A 169 -14.89 -3.71 -14.81
C LYS A 169 -14.67 -4.79 -15.86
N GLU A 170 -13.62 -4.67 -16.67
CA GLU A 170 -13.27 -5.67 -17.67
C GLU A 170 -12.88 -7.01 -17.03
N LEU A 171 -12.11 -6.97 -15.93
CA LEU A 171 -11.74 -8.17 -15.18
C LEU A 171 -12.97 -8.84 -14.55
N ALA A 172 -13.90 -8.07 -13.99
CA ALA A 172 -15.16 -8.58 -13.47
C ALA A 172 -16.01 -9.23 -14.57
N GLN A 173 -16.09 -8.61 -15.76
CA GLN A 173 -16.77 -9.19 -16.92
C GLN A 173 -16.10 -10.50 -17.35
N ARG A 174 -14.77 -10.54 -17.45
CA ARG A 174 -14.01 -11.74 -17.81
C ARG A 174 -14.22 -12.89 -16.81
N GLN A 175 -14.25 -12.59 -15.51
CA GLN A 175 -14.55 -13.56 -14.46
C GLN A 175 -15.99 -14.07 -14.53
N ALA A 176 -16.96 -13.18 -14.77
CA ALA A 176 -18.36 -13.56 -14.94
C ALA A 176 -18.54 -14.51 -16.15
N MET A 177 -17.92 -14.20 -17.29
CA MET A 177 -17.97 -15.04 -18.49
C MET A 177 -17.29 -16.39 -18.30
N ALA A 178 -16.14 -16.44 -17.61
CA ALA A 178 -15.44 -17.69 -17.29
C ALA A 178 -16.24 -18.59 -16.32
N SER A 179 -16.91 -17.98 -15.33
CA SER A 179 -17.78 -18.72 -14.41
C SER A 179 -19.05 -19.25 -15.09
N GLY A 180 -19.61 -18.49 -16.04
CA GLY A 180 -20.80 -18.89 -16.80
C GLY A 180 -20.51 -20.01 -17.82
N THR A 181 -19.33 -20.05 -18.41
CA THR A 181 -18.90 -21.15 -19.30
C THR A 181 -18.55 -22.42 -18.53
N ALA A 182 -17.97 -22.32 -17.33
CA ALA A 182 -17.72 -23.47 -16.46
C ALA A 182 -19.02 -24.16 -15.99
N ALA A 183 -20.13 -23.42 -15.85
CA ALA A 183 -21.43 -23.96 -15.48
C ALA A 183 -22.19 -24.63 -16.65
N ALA A 184 -21.81 -24.37 -17.91
CA ALA A 184 -22.46 -24.91 -19.10
C ALA A 184 -21.79 -26.19 -19.67
N VAL A 185 -20.65 -26.59 -19.11
CA VAL A 185 -19.84 -27.75 -19.55
C VAL A 185 -19.92 -28.93 -18.53
N VAL A 186 -20.84 -28.85 -17.57
CA VAL A 186 -21.13 -29.92 -16.60
C VAL A 186 -22.45 -30.60 -16.93
#